data_AF-B6B1T6-F1
#
_entry.id   AF-B6B1T6-F1
#
_cell.length_a   1.000
_cell.length_b   1.000
_cell.length_c   1.000
_cell.angle_alpha   90.00
_cell.angle_beta   90.00
_cell.angle_gamma   90.00
#
_symmetry.space_group_name_H-M   'P 1'
#
loop_
_entity.id
_entity.type
_entity.pdbx_description
1 polymer ?
#
loop_
_entity_poly.entity_id
_entity_poly.type
_entity_poly.pdbx_seq_one_letter_code
_entity_poly.pdbx_strand_id
1 'polypeptide(L)'
;MVRIDCSNITDWETFRDEFAQSFGFPAFYGRNLNAWIDCMPCLDEDDECDVTISTGEHVTLELFKAAELKRTKPEILSTIL
;
A
#
# COMPACT_ATOMS: atom_id res chain seq x y z
N MET A 1 -3.59 -11.90 -2.18
CA MET A 1 -2.43 -11.29 -2.87
C MET A 1 -2.89 -9.98 -3.44
N VAL A 2 -2.19 -8.88 -3.13
CA VAL A 2 -2.52 -7.53 -3.61
C VAL A 2 -1.42 -7.10 -4.57
N ARG A 3 -1.79 -6.59 -5.74
CA ARG A 3 -0.84 -6.10 -6.74
C ARG A 3 -0.75 -4.59 -6.65
N ILE A 4 0.47 -4.07 -6.54
CA ILE A 4 0.78 -2.64 -6.53
C ILE A 4 1.47 -2.31 -7.85
N ASP A 5 0.90 -1.42 -8.67
CA ASP A 5 1.54 -0.97 -9.91
C ASP A 5 2.53 0.16 -9.62
N CYS A 6 3.80 -0.20 -9.47
CA CYS A 6 4.86 0.77 -9.18
C CYS A 6 5.10 1.78 -10.32
N SER A 7 4.52 1.58 -11.52
CA SER A 7 4.65 2.57 -12.60
C SER A 7 3.79 3.82 -12.39
N ASN A 8 2.80 3.76 -11.50
CA ASN A 8 1.99 4.93 -11.11
C ASN A 8 2.65 5.77 -10.01
N ILE A 9 3.70 5.25 -9.36
CA ILE A 9 4.33 5.87 -8.19
C ILE A 9 5.48 6.78 -8.63
N THR A 10 5.23 8.08 -8.63
CA THR A 10 6.22 9.12 -8.99
C THR A 10 6.76 9.88 -7.78
N ASP A 11 6.05 9.83 -6.66
CA ASP A 11 6.33 10.52 -5.40
C ASP A 11 5.54 9.87 -4.25
N TRP A 12 5.66 10.46 -3.07
CA TRP A 12 4.97 9.96 -1.88
C TRP A 12 3.45 10.08 -1.95
N GLU A 13 2.90 11.01 -2.75
CA GLU A 13 1.45 11.18 -2.87
C GLU A 13 0.86 10.06 -3.72
N THR A 14 1.42 9.86 -4.90
CA THR A 14 1.06 8.76 -5.80
C THR A 14 1.30 7.38 -5.17
N PHE A 15 2.33 7.23 -4.32
CA PHE A 15 2.51 6.03 -3.49
C PHE A 15 1.30 5.75 -2.60
N ARG A 16 0.83 6.77 -1.87
CA ARG A 16 -0.32 6.61 -0.95
C ARG A 16 -1.60 6.33 -1.70
N ASP A 17 -1.79 6.97 -2.84
CA ASP A 17 -2.99 6.80 -3.66
C ASP A 17 -3.05 5.39 -4.27
N GLU A 18 -1.92 4.86 -4.76
CA GLU A 18 -1.85 3.48 -5.28
C GLU A 18 -2.17 2.44 -4.19
N PHE A 19 -1.64 2.62 -2.96
CA PHE A 19 -1.96 1.73 -1.85
C PHE A 19 -3.41 1.87 -1.40
N ALA A 20 -3.91 3.09 -1.22
CA ALA A 20 -5.31 3.31 -0.85
C ALA A 20 -6.27 2.69 -1.86
N GLN A 21 -5.97 2.81 -3.16
CA GLN A 21 -6.75 2.19 -4.22
C GLN A 21 -6.62 0.65 -4.22
N SER A 22 -5.42 0.11 -4.05
CA SER A 22 -5.18 -1.34 -4.13
C SER A 22 -5.71 -2.11 -2.94
N PHE A 23 -5.76 -1.48 -1.77
CA PHE A 23 -6.28 -2.08 -0.53
C PHE A 23 -7.72 -1.66 -0.23
N GLY A 24 -8.26 -0.67 -0.94
CA GLY A 24 -9.59 -0.12 -0.69
C GLY A 24 -9.68 0.57 0.67
N PHE A 25 -8.70 1.40 1.02
CA PHE A 25 -8.72 2.12 2.31
C PHE A 25 -9.96 3.03 2.44
N PRO A 26 -10.48 3.21 3.67
CA PRO A 26 -11.71 3.95 3.90
C PRO A 26 -11.60 5.44 3.53
N ALA A 27 -12.74 6.06 3.25
CA ALA A 27 -12.81 7.44 2.72
C ALA A 27 -12.23 8.53 3.64
N PHE A 28 -12.03 8.22 4.93
CA PHE A 28 -11.38 9.11 5.90
C PHE A 28 -9.85 8.93 5.97
N TYR A 29 -9.24 8.19 5.04
CA TYR A 29 -7.81 8.02 4.94
C TYR A 29 -7.08 9.38 4.86
N GLY A 30 -6.26 9.66 5.89
CA GLY A 30 -5.60 10.97 6.08
C GLY A 30 -4.46 11.31 5.12
N ARG A 31 -4.23 10.50 4.08
CA ARG A 31 -3.24 10.68 2.99
C ARG A 31 -1.86 11.17 3.45
N ASN A 32 -1.35 10.59 4.55
CA ASN A 32 0.02 10.78 5.02
C ASN A 32 0.64 9.44 5.44
N LEU A 33 1.96 9.39 5.66
CA LEU A 33 2.66 8.12 5.93
C LEU A 33 2.25 7.48 7.26
N ASN A 34 1.88 8.26 8.27
CA ASN A 34 1.36 7.70 9.53
C ASN A 34 0.00 7.04 9.28
N ALA A 35 -0.90 7.73 8.56
CA ALA A 35 -2.20 7.15 8.18
C ALA A 35 -2.05 5.89 7.33
N TRP A 36 -1.01 5.79 6.50
CA TRP A 36 -0.70 4.56 5.76
C TRP A 36 -0.37 3.39 6.71
N ILE A 37 0.49 3.60 7.70
CA ILE A 37 0.84 2.57 8.70
C ILE A 37 -0.40 2.19 9.52
N ASP A 38 -1.17 3.18 9.95
CA ASP A 38 -2.37 3.00 10.78
C ASP A 38 -3.48 2.22 10.06
N CYS A 39 -3.49 2.22 8.72
CA CYS A 39 -4.44 1.43 7.94
C CYS A 39 -3.97 -0.01 7.69
N MET A 40 -2.69 -0.37 7.84
CA MET A 40 -2.27 -1.76 7.58
C MET A 40 -2.96 -2.80 8.51
N PRO A 41 -3.27 -2.49 9.79
CA PRO A 41 -4.08 -3.36 10.65
C PRO A 41 -5.55 -3.51 10.24
N CYS A 42 -6.14 -2.59 9.45
CA CYS A 42 -7.55 -2.70 9.02
C CYS A 42 -7.82 -4.00 8.24
N LEU A 43 -6.78 -4.57 7.64
CA LEU A 43 -6.85 -5.78 6.86
C LEU A 43 -7.19 -6.99 7.74
N ASP A 44 -6.87 -6.98 9.03
CA ASP A 44 -7.14 -8.10 9.96
C ASP A 44 -8.34 -7.78 10.88
N GLU A 45 -8.38 -6.56 11.43
CA GLU A 45 -9.21 -6.28 12.62
C GLU A 45 -10.60 -5.70 12.32
N ASP A 46 -10.79 -4.91 11.25
CA ASP A 46 -11.96 -4.02 11.14
C ASP A 46 -12.82 -4.16 9.87
N ASP A 47 -12.42 -4.97 8.87
CA ASP A 47 -13.20 -5.25 7.62
C ASP A 47 -13.66 -3.98 6.86
N GLU A 48 -13.06 -2.81 7.17
CA GLU A 48 -13.34 -1.52 6.53
C GLU A 48 -12.55 -1.30 5.23
N CYS A 49 -11.66 -2.24 4.91
CA CYS A 49 -10.82 -2.25 3.72
C CYS A 49 -11.31 -3.33 2.74
N ASP A 50 -11.23 -3.07 1.43
CA ASP A 50 -11.68 -4.05 0.41
C ASP A 50 -10.87 -5.36 0.45
N VAL A 51 -9.69 -5.33 1.08
CA VAL A 51 -8.84 -6.49 1.32
C VAL A 51 -8.88 -6.85 2.80
N THR A 52 -9.40 -8.04 3.11
CA THR A 52 -9.37 -8.62 4.45
C THR A 52 -8.50 -9.88 4.46
N ILE A 53 -7.75 -10.08 5.53
CA ILE A 53 -6.97 -11.27 5.86
C ILE A 53 -7.47 -11.83 7.20
N SER A 54 -7.37 -13.14 7.40
CA SER A 54 -7.73 -13.70 8.71
C SER A 54 -6.63 -13.42 9.72
N THR A 55 -6.99 -13.37 11.01
CA THR A 55 -6.02 -13.17 12.09
C THR A 55 -4.88 -14.17 12.05
N GLY A 56 -3.66 -13.64 12.02
CA GLY A 56 -2.42 -14.41 11.92
C GLY A 56 -2.05 -14.87 10.51
N GLU A 57 -2.80 -14.48 9.49
CA GLU A 57 -2.41 -14.67 8.08
C GLU A 57 -1.52 -13.54 7.58
N HIS A 58 -0.92 -13.74 6.40
CA HIS A 58 -0.05 -12.77 5.77
C HIS A 58 -0.65 -12.27 4.45
N VAL A 59 -0.60 -10.97 4.23
CA VAL A 59 -0.83 -10.39 2.90
C VAL A 59 0.44 -10.50 2.06
N THR A 60 0.33 -11.08 0.87
CA THR A 60 1.41 -11.09 -0.13
C THR A 60 1.22 -9.91 -1.07
N LEU A 61 2.26 -9.07 -1.20
CA LEU A 61 2.30 -7.96 -2.15
C LEU A 61 3.09 -8.34 -3.40
N GLU A 62 2.46 -8.16 -4.57
CA GLU A 62 3.13 -8.22 -5.86
C GLU A 62 3.49 -6.79 -6.30
N LEU A 63 4.78 -6.47 -6.34
CA LEU A 63 5.27 -5.16 -6.81
C LEU A 63 5.51 -5.20 -8.32
N PHE A 64 4.51 -4.81 -9.09
CA PHE A 64 4.58 -4.81 -10.55
C PHE A 64 5.41 -3.63 -11.07
N LYS A 65 6.30 -3.88 -12.05
CA LYS A 65 7.22 -2.87 -12.63
C LYS A 65 8.12 -2.15 -11.60
N ALA A 66 8.38 -2.76 -10.44
CA ALA A 66 9.21 -2.18 -9.37
C ALA A 66 10.64 -1.79 -9.79
N ALA A 67 11.17 -2.34 -10.89
CA ALA A 67 12.49 -2.00 -11.41
C ALA A 67 12.64 -0.51 -11.75
N GLU A 68 11.57 0.13 -12.24
CA GLU A 68 11.59 1.56 -12.54
C GLU A 68 11.57 2.40 -11.27
N LEU A 69 10.70 2.08 -10.32
CA LEU A 69 10.63 2.74 -9.03
C LEU A 69 11.95 2.61 -8.26
N LYS A 70 12.59 1.44 -8.30
CA LYS A 70 13.92 1.22 -7.71
C LYS A 70 14.98 2.17 -8.28
N ARG A 71 14.90 2.50 -9.57
CA ARG A 71 15.85 3.36 -10.27
C ARG A 71 15.60 4.84 -9.97
N THR A 72 14.34 5.25 -9.88
CA THR A 72 13.96 6.66 -9.80
C THR A 72 13.73 7.15 -8.36
N LYS A 73 13.23 6.27 -7.49
CA LYS A 73 12.80 6.54 -6.10
C LYS A 73 13.10 5.36 -5.17
N PRO A 74 14.38 4.97 -5.01
CA PRO A 74 14.76 3.86 -4.13
C PRO A 74 14.30 4.06 -2.67
N GLU A 75 14.19 5.30 -2.21
CA GLU A 75 13.70 5.65 -0.87
C GLU A 75 12.24 5.24 -0.67
N ILE A 76 11.38 5.40 -1.67
CA ILE A 76 9.97 4.99 -1.60
C ILE A 76 9.88 3.47 -1.60
N LEU A 77 10.63 2.79 -2.48
CA LEU A 77 10.65 1.34 -2.51
C LEU A 77 11.14 0.74 -1.20
N SER A 78 12.12 1.38 -0.54
CA SER A 78 12.65 0.92 0.75
C SER A 78 11.66 1.00 1.91
N THR A 79 10.57 1.77 1.78
CA THR A 79 9.49 1.80 2.79
C THR A 79 8.59 0.57 2.74
N ILE A 80 8.64 -0.18 1.63
CA ILE A 80 7.80 -1.36 1.39
C ILE A 80 8.54 -2.66 1.78
N LEU A 81 9.88 -2.64 1.80
CA LEU A 81 10.76 -3.80 2.00
C LEU A 81 11.23 -3.93 3.46
#